data_AF-A0A956Z774-F1
#
_entry.id   AF-A0A956Z774-F1
#
_cell.length_a   1.000
_cell.length_b   1.000
_cell.length_c   1.000
_cell.angle_alpha   90.00
_cell.angle_beta   90.00
_cell.angle_gamma   90.00
#
_symmetry.space_group_name_H-M   'P 1'
#
loop_
_entity.id
_entity.type
_entity.pdbx_description
1 polymer ?
#
loop_
_entity_poly.entity_id
_entity_poly.type
_entity_poly.pdbx_seq_one_letter_code
_entity_poly.pdbx_strand_id
1 'polypeptide(L)'
;MFRKMLALSFGIAILATQVSPQEGVEVKNREPIAFIGHGAVFDANGNEINVTPQFLRESIQWYFDYLYSEADPAVREAFDRSQASFLQGTELEGQSKLLADSIRLDSLLLTTRPGSGGEIGGKVRMLEQLLLTHELSQFNQPIGLQSKSRFEPPAEVVELLTAVQNNPP
;
A
#
# COMPACT_ATOMS: atom_id res chain seq x y z
N MET A 1 -46.35 65.32 -11.18
CA MET A 1 -46.36 64.26 -10.15
C MET A 1 -46.38 62.90 -10.85
N PHE A 2 -45.87 61.85 -10.21
CA PHE A 2 -45.66 60.46 -10.68
C PHE A 2 -44.24 60.09 -11.14
N ARG A 3 -43.42 59.74 -10.16
CA ARG A 3 -42.18 58.97 -10.28
C ARG A 3 -42.53 57.49 -10.50
N LYS A 4 -42.07 56.90 -11.62
CA LYS A 4 -42.11 55.45 -11.84
C LYS A 4 -40.96 54.80 -11.07
N MET A 5 -41.28 53.99 -10.06
CA MET A 5 -40.32 53.12 -9.38
C MET A 5 -40.13 51.85 -10.22
N LEU A 6 -38.91 51.66 -10.73
CA LEU A 6 -38.46 50.40 -11.31
C LEU A 6 -38.04 49.48 -10.14
N ALA A 7 -38.81 48.42 -9.88
CA ALA A 7 -38.42 47.38 -8.95
C ALA A 7 -37.46 46.42 -9.66
N LEU A 8 -36.18 46.46 -9.28
CA LEU A 8 -35.14 45.59 -9.78
C LEU A 8 -35.10 44.32 -8.91
N SER A 9 -35.80 43.27 -9.35
CA SER A 9 -35.80 41.97 -8.66
C SER A 9 -34.51 41.22 -8.96
N PHE A 10 -33.56 41.22 -8.02
CA PHE A 10 -32.41 40.33 -8.05
C PHE A 10 -32.84 38.91 -7.63
N GLY A 11 -32.93 38.01 -8.61
CA GLY A 11 -33.11 36.58 -8.36
C GLY A 11 -31.81 35.97 -7.86
N ILE A 12 -31.81 35.46 -6.63
CA ILE A 12 -30.70 34.69 -6.06
C ILE A 12 -30.78 33.27 -6.66
N ALA A 13 -29.91 32.98 -7.63
CA ALA A 13 -29.67 31.62 -8.10
C ALA A 13 -28.85 30.86 -7.07
N ILE A 14 -29.51 29.97 -6.31
CA ILE A 14 -28.83 29.02 -5.42
C ILE A 14 -28.27 27.90 -6.32
N LEU A 15 -26.97 27.93 -6.61
CA LEU A 15 -26.28 26.76 -7.17
C LEU A 15 -26.19 25.71 -6.05
N ALA A 16 -27.01 24.67 -6.15
CA ALA A 16 -26.84 23.45 -5.37
C ALA A 16 -25.57 22.74 -5.90
N THR A 17 -24.41 23.03 -5.31
CA THR A 17 -23.24 22.17 -5.40
C THR A 17 -23.63 20.81 -4.83
N GLN A 18 -23.79 19.80 -5.68
CA GLN A 18 -23.78 18.42 -5.24
C GLN A 18 -22.39 18.11 -4.67
N VAL A 19 -22.28 18.21 -3.35
CA VAL A 19 -21.20 17.58 -2.62
C VAL A 19 -21.50 16.09 -2.67
N SER A 20 -20.89 15.38 -3.63
CA SER A 20 -20.88 13.92 -3.59
C SER A 20 -20.41 13.50 -2.20
N PRO A 21 -21.11 12.58 -1.51
CA PRO A 21 -20.64 12.07 -0.24
C PRO A 21 -19.24 11.53 -0.48
N GLN A 22 -18.24 12.19 0.11
CA GLN A 22 -16.96 11.54 0.32
C GLN A 22 -17.29 10.40 1.28
N GLU A 23 -17.31 9.17 0.78
CA GLU A 23 -17.36 7.95 1.59
C GLU A 23 -16.13 7.96 2.49
N GLY A 24 -16.30 8.67 3.60
CA GLY A 24 -15.25 9.04 4.50
C GLY A 24 -15.02 7.91 5.48
N VAL A 25 -13.88 7.25 5.29
CA VAL A 25 -12.94 6.98 6.39
C VAL A 25 -13.53 6.21 7.58
N GLU A 26 -13.96 4.96 7.35
CA GLU A 26 -13.97 3.94 8.41
C GLU A 26 -13.42 2.60 7.87
N VAL A 27 -12.35 2.67 7.08
CA VAL A 27 -11.71 1.50 6.45
C VAL A 27 -10.40 1.11 7.16
N LYS A 28 -9.86 1.95 8.05
CA LYS A 28 -8.50 1.79 8.58
C LYS A 28 -8.29 0.55 9.47
N ASN A 29 -9.36 -0.03 10.01
CA ASN A 29 -9.30 -1.22 10.86
C ASN A 29 -9.64 -2.53 10.13
N ARG A 30 -10.05 -2.48 8.86
CA ARG A 30 -10.36 -3.70 8.11
C ARG A 30 -9.12 -4.16 7.36
N GLU A 31 -8.88 -5.47 7.37
CA GLU A 31 -7.83 -6.08 6.59
C GLU A 31 -8.03 -5.76 5.10
N PRO A 32 -6.99 -5.29 4.39
CA PRO A 32 -7.11 -4.80 3.01
C PRO A 32 -7.39 -5.92 1.99
N ILE A 33 -7.03 -7.17 2.31
CA ILE A 33 -7.29 -8.35 1.48
C ILE A 33 -8.03 -9.38 2.33
N ALA A 34 -9.29 -9.65 1.99
CA ALA A 34 -10.03 -10.71 2.67
C ALA A 34 -9.66 -12.09 2.11
N PHE A 35 -9.57 -12.21 0.79
CA PHE A 35 -9.32 -13.50 0.12
C PHE A 35 -8.36 -13.36 -1.06
N ILE A 36 -7.66 -14.47 -1.34
CA ILE A 36 -6.84 -14.64 -2.54
C ILE A 36 -7.47 -15.74 -3.39
N GLY A 37 -7.63 -15.50 -4.69
CA GLY A 37 -8.18 -16.48 -5.63
C GLY A 37 -7.61 -16.31 -7.03
N HIS A 38 -7.15 -17.39 -7.66
CA HIS A 38 -6.65 -17.41 -9.05
C HIS A 38 -5.60 -16.33 -9.41
N GLY A 39 -4.81 -15.87 -8.43
CA GLY A 39 -3.81 -14.81 -8.66
C GLY A 39 -4.33 -13.39 -8.45
N ALA A 40 -5.60 -13.23 -8.09
CA ALA A 40 -6.24 -11.97 -7.74
C ALA A 40 -6.50 -11.86 -6.23
N VAL A 41 -6.75 -10.63 -5.79
CA VAL A 41 -7.05 -10.27 -4.39
C VAL A 41 -8.46 -9.69 -4.30
N PHE A 42 -9.18 -10.03 -3.23
CA PHE A 42 -10.59 -9.68 -3.06
C PHE A 42 -10.83 -8.98 -1.72
N ASP A 43 -11.77 -8.04 -1.71
CA ASP A 43 -12.23 -7.38 -0.50
C ASP A 43 -13.19 -8.28 0.32
N ALA A 44 -13.61 -7.80 1.49
CA ALA A 44 -14.53 -8.53 2.37
C ALA A 44 -15.93 -8.77 1.78
N ASN A 45 -16.29 -8.07 0.71
CA ASN A 45 -17.55 -8.24 0.00
C ASN A 45 -17.40 -9.21 -1.20
N GLY A 46 -16.20 -9.73 -1.45
CA GLY A 46 -15.90 -10.61 -2.58
C GLY A 46 -15.69 -9.87 -3.90
N ASN A 47 -15.49 -8.54 -3.88
CA ASN A 47 -15.14 -7.79 -5.08
C ASN A 47 -13.64 -7.94 -5.34
N GLU A 48 -13.26 -8.15 -6.60
CA GLU A 48 -11.86 -8.11 -7.01
C GLU A 48 -11.31 -6.68 -6.83
N ILE A 49 -10.16 -6.58 -6.18
CA ILE A 49 -9.53 -5.29 -5.91
C ILE A 49 -8.67 -4.90 -7.11
N ASN A 50 -8.88 -3.69 -7.63
CA ASN A 50 -7.98 -3.09 -8.61
C ASN A 50 -6.63 -2.76 -7.95
N VAL A 51 -5.60 -3.53 -8.27
CA VAL A 51 -4.27 -3.37 -7.66
C VAL A 51 -3.60 -2.11 -8.19
N THR A 52 -3.45 -1.12 -7.30
CA THR A 52 -2.76 0.14 -7.60
C THR A 52 -1.50 0.29 -6.73
N PRO A 53 -0.55 1.14 -7.15
CA PRO A 53 0.53 1.66 -6.31
C PRO A 53 0.12 2.04 -4.88
N GLN A 54 -0.98 2.78 -4.76
CA GLN A 54 -1.50 3.25 -3.47
C GLN A 54 -2.02 2.09 -2.64
N PHE A 55 -2.81 1.21 -3.24
CA PHE A 55 -3.32 0.01 -2.58
C PHE A 55 -2.19 -0.87 -2.04
N LEU A 56 -1.14 -1.11 -2.82
CA LEU A 56 0.01 -1.91 -2.37
C LEU A 56 0.72 -1.25 -1.18
N ARG A 57 0.96 0.07 -1.24
CA ARG A 57 1.58 0.82 -0.14
C ARG A 57 0.75 0.71 1.15
N GLU A 58 -0.55 0.99 1.05
CA GLU A 58 -1.45 0.97 2.21
C GLU A 58 -1.59 -0.44 2.78
N SER A 59 -1.64 -1.46 1.91
CA SER A 59 -1.73 -2.86 2.34
C SER A 59 -0.47 -3.32 3.07
N ILE A 60 0.71 -3.03 2.52
CA ILE A 60 1.99 -3.37 3.15
C ILE A 60 2.10 -2.69 4.52
N GLN A 61 1.78 -1.40 4.60
CA GLN A 61 1.79 -0.67 5.86
C GLN A 61 0.81 -1.26 6.87
N TRP A 62 -0.40 -1.62 6.42
CA TRP A 62 -1.40 -2.23 7.30
C TRP A 62 -0.92 -3.55 7.90
N TYR A 63 -0.38 -4.47 7.07
CA TYR A 63 0.12 -5.75 7.57
C TYR A 63 1.35 -5.56 8.47
N PHE A 64 2.18 -4.57 8.17
CA PHE A 64 3.32 -4.22 9.02
C PHE A 64 2.82 -3.78 10.40
N ASP A 65 1.91 -2.81 10.46
CA ASP A 65 1.36 -2.30 11.71
C ASP A 65 0.68 -3.41 12.52
N TYR A 66 -0.10 -4.26 11.84
CA TYR A 66 -0.75 -5.41 12.45
C TYR A 66 0.28 -6.37 13.07
N LEU A 67 1.24 -6.87 12.29
CA LEU A 67 2.24 -7.82 12.78
C LEU A 67 3.12 -7.22 13.88
N TYR A 68 3.48 -5.94 13.74
CA TYR A 68 4.29 -5.24 14.73
C TYR A 68 3.52 -5.05 16.05
N SER A 69 2.20 -4.85 15.98
CA SER A 69 1.35 -4.76 17.17
C SER A 69 1.19 -6.10 17.88
N GLU A 70 1.13 -7.20 17.13
CA GLU A 70 1.03 -8.57 17.64
C GLU A 70 2.38 -9.13 18.15
N ALA A 71 3.50 -8.53 17.73
CA ALA A 71 4.83 -8.97 18.12
C ALA A 71 5.15 -8.71 19.59
N ASP A 72 5.78 -9.71 20.23
CA ASP A 72 6.33 -9.57 21.58
C ASP A 72 7.33 -8.39 21.64
N PRO A 73 7.44 -7.67 22.78
CA PRO A 73 8.38 -6.57 22.92
C PRO A 73 9.83 -6.92 22.55
N ALA A 74 10.29 -8.14 22.88
CA ALA A 74 11.62 -8.61 22.54
C ALA A 74 11.81 -8.82 21.02
N VAL A 75 10.78 -9.27 20.32
CA VAL A 75 10.79 -9.43 18.86
C VAL A 75 10.83 -8.06 18.19
N ARG A 76 10.03 -7.10 18.66
CA ARG A 76 10.07 -5.71 18.17
C ARG A 76 11.46 -5.09 18.33
N GLU A 77 12.07 -5.22 19.50
CA GLU A 77 13.41 -4.67 19.75
C GLU A 77 14.49 -5.34 18.86
N ALA A 78 14.41 -6.66 18.68
CA ALA A 78 15.32 -7.36 17.77
C ALA A 78 15.12 -6.92 16.31
N PHE A 79 13.87 -6.76 15.89
CA PHE A 79 13.50 -6.28 14.57
C PHE A 79 13.99 -4.84 14.34
N ASP A 80 13.71 -3.90 15.24
CA ASP A 80 14.12 -2.50 15.10
C ASP A 80 15.66 -2.36 14.96
N ARG A 81 16.41 -3.18 15.71
CA ARG A 81 17.88 -3.23 15.60
C ARG A 81 18.35 -3.75 14.23
N SER A 82 17.70 -4.77 13.67
CA SER A 82 18.07 -5.27 12.35
C SER A 82 17.71 -4.27 11.24
N GLN A 83 16.58 -3.58 11.38
CA GLN A 83 16.11 -2.58 10.42
C GLN A 83 16.97 -1.32 10.38
N ALA A 84 17.54 -0.90 11.51
CA ALA A 84 18.42 0.26 11.58
C ALA A 84 19.66 0.14 10.66
N SER A 85 20.11 -1.09 10.41
CA SER A 85 21.23 -1.37 9.48
C SER A 85 20.75 -1.53 8.04
N PHE A 86 19.54 -2.07 7.83
CA PHE A 86 18.99 -2.39 6.51
C PHE A 86 18.74 -1.14 5.64
N LEU A 87 18.38 -0.01 6.25
CA LEU A 87 18.02 1.23 5.54
C LEU A 87 19.13 2.30 5.55
N GLN A 88 20.31 2.01 6.10
CA GLN A 88 21.38 3.01 6.18
C GLN A 88 21.98 3.29 4.80
N GLY A 89 21.94 4.57 4.39
CA GLY A 89 22.67 5.06 3.22
C GLY A 89 22.03 4.79 1.86
N THR A 90 20.82 4.21 1.82
CA THR A 90 20.12 3.93 0.55
C THR A 90 18.87 4.79 0.42
N GLU A 91 18.86 5.72 -0.53
CA GLU A 91 17.66 6.46 -0.92
C GLU A 91 16.84 5.58 -1.87
N LEU A 92 15.76 4.99 -1.36
CA LEU A 92 14.84 4.19 -2.16
C LEU A 92 13.59 5.02 -2.48
N GLU A 93 13.17 5.00 -3.75
CA GLU A 93 11.97 5.67 -4.22
C GLU A 93 11.04 4.72 -4.98
N GLY A 94 9.79 5.16 -5.17
CA GLY A 94 8.79 4.48 -5.99
C GLY A 94 8.61 2.99 -5.66
N GLN A 95 8.75 2.15 -6.69
CA GLN A 95 8.57 0.70 -6.58
C GLN A 95 9.69 0.01 -5.80
N SER A 96 10.93 0.52 -5.87
CA SER A 96 12.06 -0.01 -5.09
C SER A 96 11.84 0.16 -3.59
N LYS A 97 11.27 1.30 -3.17
CA LYS A 97 10.87 1.51 -1.78
C LYS A 97 9.78 0.53 -1.33
N LEU A 98 8.76 0.31 -2.16
CA LEU A 98 7.70 -0.65 -1.83
C LEU A 98 8.22 -2.08 -1.72
N LEU A 99 9.15 -2.49 -2.58
CA LEU A 99 9.78 -3.80 -2.51
C LEU A 99 10.63 -3.95 -1.25
N ALA A 100 11.40 -2.92 -0.87
CA ALA A 100 12.10 -2.93 0.41
C ALA A 100 11.13 -3.04 1.58
N ASP A 101 10.02 -2.29 1.58
CA ASP A 101 9.01 -2.36 2.64
C ASP A 101 8.33 -3.75 2.69
N SER A 102 8.12 -4.44 1.56
CA SER A 102 7.59 -5.81 1.56
C SER A 102 8.57 -6.84 2.12
N ILE A 103 9.88 -6.68 1.88
CA ILE A 103 10.92 -7.54 2.48
C ILE A 103 10.94 -7.38 4.00
N ARG A 104 10.82 -6.15 4.48
CA ARG A 104 10.73 -5.85 5.92
C ARG A 104 9.52 -6.52 6.55
N LEU A 105 8.39 -6.49 5.84
CA LEU A 105 7.15 -7.15 6.24
C LEU A 105 7.30 -8.68 6.32
N ASP A 106 7.92 -9.32 5.33
CA ASP A 106 8.16 -10.78 5.36
C ASP A 106 9.09 -11.17 6.51
N SER A 107 10.16 -10.41 6.76
CA SER A 107 11.05 -10.62 7.91
C SER A 107 10.31 -10.53 9.25
N LEU A 108 9.40 -9.56 9.39
CA LEU A 108 8.58 -9.43 10.60
C LEU A 108 7.59 -10.59 10.75
N LEU A 109 7.01 -11.07 9.65
CA LEU A 109 6.11 -12.23 9.66
C LEU A 109 6.82 -13.50 10.14
N LEU A 110 8.03 -13.76 9.64
CA LEU A 110 8.84 -14.93 10.00
C LEU A 110 9.20 -14.97 11.50
N THR A 111 9.44 -13.80 12.09
CA THR A 111 9.82 -13.66 13.50
C THR A 111 8.60 -13.67 14.43
N THR A 112 7.51 -13.01 14.05
CA THR A 112 6.31 -12.87 14.88
C THR A 112 5.50 -14.17 14.98
N ARG A 113 5.46 -14.97 13.90
CA ARG A 113 4.69 -16.24 13.83
C ARG A 113 3.28 -16.13 14.43
N PRO A 114 2.42 -15.23 13.92
CA PRO A 114 1.08 -15.05 14.47
C PRO A 114 0.26 -16.35 14.35
N GLY A 115 -0.75 -16.52 15.19
CA GLY A 115 -1.62 -17.72 15.16
C GLY A 115 -2.28 -17.97 13.79
N SER A 116 -2.49 -16.91 13.00
CA SER A 116 -2.99 -16.90 11.62
C SER A 116 -1.87 -16.86 10.56
N GLY A 117 -0.63 -17.25 10.90
CA GLY A 117 0.55 -17.05 10.06
C GLY A 117 0.51 -17.67 8.67
N GLY A 118 -0.27 -18.76 8.49
CA GLY A 118 -0.48 -19.35 7.16
C GLY A 118 -1.30 -18.44 6.24
N GLU A 119 -2.40 -17.88 6.73
CA GLU A 119 -3.28 -16.99 5.96
C GLU A 119 -2.60 -15.66 5.67
N ILE A 120 -2.07 -15.00 6.70
CA ILE A 120 -1.37 -13.72 6.57
C ILE A 120 -0.15 -13.89 5.66
N GLY A 121 0.61 -14.98 5.82
CA GLY A 121 1.75 -15.26 4.96
C GLY A 121 1.38 -15.50 3.50
N GLY A 122 0.18 -16.04 3.21
CA GLY A 122 -0.33 -16.09 1.84
C GLY A 122 -0.58 -14.69 1.27
N LYS A 123 -1.20 -13.81 2.06
CA LYS A 123 -1.51 -12.42 1.67
C LYS A 123 -0.25 -11.56 1.48
N VAL A 124 0.73 -11.67 2.37
CA VAL A 124 2.03 -10.99 2.26
C VAL A 124 2.78 -11.42 0.98
N ARG A 125 2.89 -12.73 0.71
CA ARG A 125 3.54 -13.21 -0.52
C ARG A 125 2.80 -12.80 -1.79
N MET A 126 1.47 -12.71 -1.73
CA MET A 126 0.70 -12.20 -2.87
C MET A 126 1.02 -10.72 -3.13
N LEU A 127 1.15 -9.88 -2.10
CA LEU A 127 1.56 -8.48 -2.27
C LEU A 127 2.93 -8.36 -2.93
N GLU A 128 3.90 -9.18 -2.51
CA GLU A 128 5.23 -9.24 -3.14
C GLU A 128 5.15 -9.69 -4.60
N GLN A 129 4.38 -10.75 -4.89
CA GLN A 129 4.18 -11.22 -6.27
C GLN A 129 3.53 -10.13 -7.14
N LEU A 130 2.54 -9.40 -6.62
CA LEU A 130 1.90 -8.29 -7.31
C LEU A 130 2.89 -7.16 -7.59
N LEU A 131 3.76 -6.83 -6.63
CA LEU A 131 4.85 -5.86 -6.81
C LEU A 131 5.83 -6.27 -7.91
N LEU A 132 6.19 -7.55 -8.02
CA LEU A 132 7.17 -8.04 -9.01
C LEU A 132 6.56 -8.19 -10.42
N THR A 133 5.25 -8.45 -10.50
CA THR A 133 4.56 -8.72 -11.77
C THR A 133 3.96 -7.49 -12.42
N HIS A 134 3.56 -6.49 -11.62
CA HIS A 134 3.03 -5.25 -12.15
C HIS A 134 4.18 -4.27 -12.31
N GLU A 135 4.50 -3.90 -13.55
CA GLU A 135 5.19 -2.63 -13.77
C GLU A 135 4.22 -1.53 -13.35
N LEU A 136 4.47 -1.02 -12.15
CA LEU A 136 3.72 0.09 -11.58
C LEU A 136 4.22 1.36 -12.27
N SER A 137 3.94 1.46 -13.57
CA SER A 137 4.31 2.52 -14.51
C SER A 137 3.89 3.92 -14.05
N GLN A 138 3.07 4.01 -13.00
CA GLN A 138 2.70 5.24 -12.30
C GLN A 138 3.79 5.76 -11.34
N PHE A 139 4.82 4.97 -11.01
CA PHE A 139 5.86 5.40 -10.06
C PHE A 139 7.00 6.22 -10.68
N ASN A 140 7.28 6.10 -11.99
CA ASN A 140 8.48 6.71 -12.57
C ASN A 140 8.38 7.12 -14.06
N GLN A 141 7.17 7.34 -14.61
CA GLN A 141 7.03 7.84 -15.98
C GLN A 141 6.30 9.20 -16.03
N PRO A 142 6.89 10.26 -16.63
CA PRO A 142 6.08 11.28 -17.27
C PRO A 142 5.25 10.62 -18.38
N ILE A 143 3.99 11.00 -18.50
CA ILE A 143 2.96 10.39 -19.36
C ILE A 143 3.51 10.08 -20.77
N GLY A 144 3.81 8.81 -21.05
CA GLY A 144 4.04 8.33 -22.42
C GLY A 144 5.19 7.34 -22.56
N LEU A 145 4.91 6.05 -22.32
CA LEU A 145 5.40 4.86 -23.02
C LEU A 145 5.22 3.66 -22.08
N GLN A 146 4.20 2.84 -22.32
CA GLN A 146 4.00 1.59 -21.59
C GLN A 146 4.95 0.53 -22.13
N SER A 147 6.05 0.27 -21.42
CA SER A 147 6.86 -0.92 -21.64
C SER A 147 6.15 -2.12 -21.03
N LYS A 148 6.26 -3.30 -21.68
CA LYS A 148 5.82 -4.60 -21.16
C LYS A 148 6.98 -5.34 -20.47
N SER A 149 7.99 -4.62 -20.00
CA SER A 149 9.10 -5.23 -19.29
C SER A 149 8.62 -5.71 -17.92
N ARG A 150 9.27 -6.76 -17.40
CA ARG A 150 9.12 -7.13 -16.00
C ARG A 150 9.95 -6.13 -15.20
N PHE A 151 9.49 -5.72 -14.02
CA PHE A 151 10.31 -4.92 -13.12
C PHE A 151 11.58 -5.70 -12.75
N GLU A 152 12.74 -5.16 -13.09
CA GLU A 152 14.03 -5.64 -12.62
C GLU A 152 14.47 -4.76 -11.45
N PRO A 153 14.55 -5.30 -10.22
CA PRO A 153 14.98 -4.51 -9.07
C PRO A 153 16.40 -3.97 -9.28
N PRO A 154 16.71 -2.75 -8.81
CA PRO A 154 18.08 -2.25 -8.76
C PRO A 154 19.01 -3.24 -8.04
N ALA A 155 20.29 -3.27 -8.41
CA ALA A 155 21.27 -4.22 -7.87
C ALA A 155 21.33 -4.16 -6.33
N GLU A 156 21.19 -2.97 -5.76
CA GLU A 156 21.15 -2.72 -4.32
C GLU A 156 19.99 -3.48 -3.67
N VAL A 157 18.81 -3.49 -4.29
CA VAL A 157 17.64 -4.23 -3.78
C VAL A 157 17.83 -5.74 -3.92
N VAL A 158 18.50 -6.19 -4.98
CA VAL A 158 18.85 -7.61 -5.16
C VAL A 158 19.83 -8.09 -4.08
N GLU A 159 20.83 -7.27 -3.73
CA GLU A 159 21.74 -7.56 -2.62
C GLU A 159 20.99 -7.64 -1.30
N LEU A 160 20.06 -6.72 -1.03
CA LEU A 160 19.21 -6.74 0.17
C LEU A 160 18.36 -8.02 0.24
N LEU A 161 17.71 -8.41 -0.86
CA LEU A 161 16.94 -9.65 -0.97
C LEU A 161 17.81 -10.88 -0.66
N THR A 162 19.02 -10.91 -1.22
CA THR A 162 19.97 -12.01 -1.05
C THR A 162 20.49 -12.09 0.39
N ALA A 163 20.72 -10.94 1.03
CA ALA A 163 21.19 -10.89 2.42
C ALA A 163 20.13 -11.45 3.40
N VAL A 164 18.85 -11.12 3.19
CA VAL A 164 17.75 -11.62 4.02
C VAL A 164 17.56 -13.14 3.84
N GLN A 165 17.65 -13.64 2.61
CA GLN A 165 17.51 -15.08 2.34
C GLN A 165 18.63 -15.91 2.96
N ASN A 166 19.86 -15.39 3.00
CA ASN A 166 21.01 -16.12 3.52
C ASN A 166 21.16 -16.02 5.04
N ASN A 167 20.61 -14.98 5.67
CA ASN A 167 20.64 -14.79 7.12
C ASN A 167 19.23 -14.48 7.66
N PRO A 168 18.35 -15.48 7.71
CA PRO A 168 17.05 -15.29 8.35
C PRO A 168 17.25 -14.93 9.83
N PRO A 169 16.42 -14.03 10.39
CA PRO A 169 16.49 -13.64 11.79
C PRO A 169 16.27 -14.80 12.77
#